data_AF-F6UBW4-F1
#
_entry.id   AF-F6UBW4-F1
#
_cell.length_a   1.000
_cell.length_b   1.000
_cell.length_c   1.000
_cell.angle_alpha   90.00
_cell.angle_beta   90.00
_cell.angle_gamma   90.00
#
_symmetry.space_group_name_H-M   'P 1'
#
loop_
_entity.id
_entity.type
_entity.pdbx_description
1 polymer ?
#
loop_
_entity_poly.entity_id
_entity_poly.type
_entity_poly.pdbx_seq_one_letter_code
_entity_poly.pdbx_strand_id
1 'polypeptide(L)'
;MKIIVAGFAKTGTKSLTAALTELGYVVYDYLENFSYLGDDWQRILTKGGTTDDFRRMYDNVDVTIDSPVYFYWEEIHRAFPDAKIILSIRDEDSWLNSLKKQSDEISNNTVLHFMQTLSPTGRKFFKFSQTWVMAVFGIFMKSPFHDIPFNDMLHRITYRQHNKYVLGTAPKDKLLVYKK
;
A
#
# COMPACT_ATOMS: atom_id res chain seq x y z
N MET A 1 5.41 -0.65 -16.88
CA MET A 1 4.87 -1.57 -15.84
C MET A 1 4.28 -2.85 -16.39
N LYS A 2 4.59 -3.97 -15.74
CA LYS A 2 4.24 -5.35 -16.11
C LYS A 2 3.31 -6.02 -15.09
N ILE A 3 3.45 -5.74 -13.80
CA ILE A 3 2.67 -6.38 -12.72
C ILE A 3 2.19 -5.34 -11.71
N ILE A 4 0.92 -5.42 -11.32
CA ILE A 4 0.32 -4.65 -10.23
C ILE A 4 -0.05 -5.62 -9.12
N VAL A 5 0.48 -5.41 -7.91
CA VAL A 5 0.09 -6.23 -6.77
C VAL A 5 -1.01 -5.51 -5.99
N ALA A 6 -2.23 -6.01 -6.14
CA ALA A 6 -3.43 -5.48 -5.50
C ALA A 6 -3.69 -6.10 -4.11
N GLY A 7 -2.80 -6.94 -3.60
CA GLY A 7 -2.91 -7.50 -2.25
C GLY A 7 -2.65 -6.47 -1.16
N PHE A 8 -3.43 -6.53 -0.08
CA PHE A 8 -3.23 -5.68 1.10
C PHE A 8 -1.84 -5.85 1.71
N ALA A 9 -1.37 -4.84 2.45
CA ALA A 9 -0.24 -5.01 3.36
C ALA A 9 -0.45 -6.24 4.26
N LYS A 10 0.65 -6.91 4.65
CA LYS A 10 0.65 -8.14 5.48
C LYS A 10 0.06 -9.40 4.84
N THR A 11 -0.15 -9.40 3.53
CA THR A 11 -0.52 -10.59 2.74
C THR A 11 0.68 -11.28 2.07
N GLY A 12 1.92 -10.92 2.46
CA GLY A 12 3.15 -11.47 1.89
C GLY A 12 3.88 -10.53 0.93
N THR A 13 3.57 -9.23 0.96
CA THR A 13 4.14 -8.22 0.05
C THR A 13 5.66 -8.26 -0.01
N LYS A 14 6.35 -8.27 1.15
CA LYS A 14 7.83 -8.36 1.19
C LYS A 14 8.41 -9.63 0.55
N SER A 15 7.76 -10.78 0.72
CA SER A 15 8.20 -12.02 0.07
C SER A 15 8.02 -11.95 -1.44
N LEU A 16 6.92 -11.34 -1.90
CA LEU A 16 6.66 -11.15 -3.32
C LEU A 16 7.62 -10.13 -3.95
N THR A 17 7.90 -9.02 -3.24
CA THR A 17 8.94 -8.04 -3.62
C THR A 17 10.28 -8.74 -3.82
N ALA A 18 10.71 -9.57 -2.86
CA ALA A 18 11.97 -10.31 -2.94
C ALA A 18 12.00 -11.26 -4.15
N ALA A 19 10.96 -12.09 -4.32
CA ALA A 19 10.88 -13.04 -5.43
C ALA A 19 10.87 -12.36 -6.79
N LEU A 20 10.11 -11.27 -6.96
CA LEU A 20 10.08 -10.52 -8.22
C LEU A 20 11.39 -9.80 -8.51
N THR A 21 12.05 -9.27 -7.47
CA THR A 21 13.38 -8.67 -7.61
C THR A 21 14.40 -9.72 -8.07
N GLU A 22 14.36 -10.93 -7.50
CA GLU A 22 15.22 -12.05 -7.90
C GLU A 22 15.00 -12.48 -9.35
N LEU A 23 13.76 -12.39 -9.83
CA LEU A 23 13.40 -12.61 -11.24
C LEU A 23 13.82 -11.46 -12.18
N GLY A 24 14.51 -10.43 -11.67
CA GLY A 24 15.05 -9.32 -12.46
C GLY A 24 14.07 -8.18 -12.72
N TYR A 25 12.94 -8.12 -12.00
CA TYR A 25 12.00 -7.00 -12.12
C TYR A 25 12.44 -5.79 -11.30
N VAL A 26 12.18 -4.59 -11.83
CA VAL A 26 12.25 -3.33 -11.05
C VAL A 26 10.98 -3.18 -10.21
N VAL A 27 11.09 -3.40 -8.90
CA VAL A 27 9.96 -3.39 -7.96
C VAL A 27 9.95 -2.13 -7.09
N TYR A 28 8.83 -1.42 -7.07
CA TYR A 28 8.58 -0.34 -6.11
C TYR A 28 7.61 -0.81 -5.03
N ASP A 29 8.12 -1.00 -3.82
CA ASP A 29 7.37 -1.32 -2.61
C ASP A 29 7.08 -0.01 -1.84
N TYR A 30 6.60 -0.10 -0.60
CA TYR A 30 6.22 1.01 0.26
C TYR A 30 7.32 2.09 0.37
N LEU A 31 8.57 1.69 0.54
CA LEU A 31 9.67 2.63 0.76
C LEU A 31 10.11 3.33 -0.52
N GLU A 32 10.08 2.65 -1.67
CA GLU A 32 10.37 3.21 -2.98
C GLU A 32 9.24 4.15 -3.41
N ASN A 33 7.98 3.77 -3.20
CA ASN A 33 6.83 4.65 -3.42
C ASN A 33 6.90 5.91 -2.55
N PHE A 34 7.38 5.81 -1.32
CA PHE A 34 7.64 7.00 -0.50
C PHE A 34 8.83 7.82 -1.02
N SER A 35 9.98 7.18 -1.22
CA SER A 35 11.26 7.87 -1.44
C SER A 35 11.33 8.53 -2.81
N TYR A 36 10.80 7.86 -3.83
CA TYR A 36 10.87 8.33 -5.22
C TYR A 36 9.58 9.02 -5.67
N LEU A 37 8.43 8.61 -5.14
CA LEU A 37 7.12 9.04 -5.62
C LEU A 37 6.26 9.73 -4.54
N GLY A 38 6.83 10.03 -3.37
CA GLY A 38 6.07 10.50 -2.21
C GLY A 38 5.32 11.81 -2.43
N ASP A 39 5.88 12.75 -3.19
CA ASP A 39 5.22 14.03 -3.50
C ASP A 39 4.04 13.85 -4.48
N ASP A 40 4.22 12.97 -5.46
CA ASP A 40 3.17 12.60 -6.41
C ASP A 40 2.02 11.91 -5.68
N TRP A 41 2.33 10.91 -4.87
CA TRP A 41 1.34 10.24 -4.04
C TRP A 41 0.64 11.19 -3.07
N GLN A 42 1.37 12.09 -2.41
CA GLN A 42 0.77 13.08 -1.52
C GLN A 42 -0.22 13.97 -2.26
N ARG A 43 0.10 14.40 -3.49
CA ARG A 43 -0.84 15.15 -4.34
C ARG A 43 -2.04 14.31 -4.71
N ILE A 44 -1.85 13.09 -5.22
CA ILE A 44 -2.93 12.20 -5.65
C ILE A 44 -3.90 11.93 -4.50
N LEU A 45 -3.37 11.58 -3.32
CA LEU A 45 -4.16 11.26 -2.14
C LEU A 45 -4.95 12.45 -1.56
N THR A 46 -4.57 13.70 -1.88
CA THR A 46 -5.20 14.90 -1.28
C THR A 46 -5.95 15.79 -2.26
N LYS A 47 -5.56 15.77 -3.54
CA LYS A 47 -6.08 16.65 -4.59
C LYS A 47 -6.57 15.88 -5.81
N GLY A 48 -6.41 14.56 -5.83
CA GLY A 48 -6.69 13.73 -7.00
C GLY A 48 -5.53 13.68 -8.00
N GLY A 49 -5.69 12.81 -8.99
CA GLY A 49 -4.72 12.57 -10.05
C GLY A 49 -5.38 11.99 -11.29
N THR A 50 -4.56 11.73 -12.30
CA THR A 50 -4.95 11.21 -13.61
C THR A 50 -4.21 9.92 -13.94
N THR A 51 -4.63 9.20 -14.98
CA THR A 51 -3.88 8.05 -15.48
C THR A 51 -2.49 8.43 -16.01
N ASP A 52 -2.32 9.65 -16.53
CA ASP A 52 -1.01 10.16 -16.98
C ASP A 52 -0.02 10.34 -15.83
N ASP A 53 -0.52 10.65 -14.61
CA ASP A 53 0.32 10.70 -13.42
C ASP A 53 0.95 9.34 -13.16
N PHE A 54 0.14 8.27 -13.17
CA PHE A 54 0.64 6.91 -12.97
C PHE A 54 1.57 6.47 -14.09
N ARG A 55 1.30 6.85 -15.36
CA ARG A 55 2.22 6.57 -16.49
C ARG A 55 3.60 7.15 -16.23
N ARG A 56 3.67 8.44 -15.87
CA ARG A 56 4.95 9.10 -15.56
C ARG A 56 5.63 8.50 -14.34
N MET A 57 4.89 8.23 -13.26
CA MET A 57 5.43 7.68 -12.02
C MET A 57 6.07 6.31 -12.20
N TYR A 58 5.52 5.48 -13.11
CA TYR A 58 5.90 4.08 -13.27
C TYR A 58 6.46 3.73 -14.65
N ASP A 59 6.95 4.73 -15.40
CA ASP A 59 7.49 4.57 -16.75
C ASP A 59 8.63 3.54 -16.79
N ASN A 60 9.52 3.58 -15.79
CA ASN A 60 10.68 2.68 -15.65
C ASN A 60 10.52 1.66 -14.51
N VAL A 61 9.27 1.37 -14.12
CA VAL A 61 8.96 0.44 -13.02
C VAL A 61 8.22 -0.76 -13.60
N ASP A 62 8.67 -1.96 -13.28
CA ASP A 62 8.04 -3.20 -13.73
C ASP A 62 6.90 -3.61 -12.80
N VAL A 63 7.08 -3.45 -11.49
CA VAL A 63 6.13 -3.91 -10.48
C VAL A 63 5.91 -2.84 -9.43
N THR A 64 4.66 -2.63 -9.04
CA THR A 64 4.32 -1.81 -7.88
C THR A 64 3.44 -2.58 -6.88
N ILE A 65 3.70 -2.39 -5.59
CA ILE A 65 3.16 -3.21 -4.50
C ILE A 65 3.03 -2.42 -3.19
N ASP A 66 2.16 -2.91 -2.30
CA ASP A 66 1.90 -2.39 -0.96
C ASP A 66 1.19 -1.02 -0.99
N SER A 67 1.28 -0.24 0.08
CA SER A 67 0.53 1.00 0.25
C SER A 67 1.22 2.15 -0.50
N PRO A 68 0.48 3.10 -1.12
CA PRO A 68 -0.97 3.13 -1.31
C PRO A 68 -1.45 2.35 -2.56
N VAL A 69 -0.54 1.68 -3.25
CA VAL A 69 -0.75 1.05 -4.56
C VAL A 69 -1.93 0.08 -4.58
N TYR A 70 -2.07 -0.79 -3.58
CA TYR A 70 -3.16 -1.77 -3.58
C TYR A 70 -4.53 -1.09 -3.66
N PHE A 71 -4.69 0.11 -3.11
CA PHE A 71 -5.96 0.83 -3.12
C PHE A 71 -6.26 1.44 -4.49
N TYR A 72 -5.23 1.89 -5.20
CA TYR A 72 -5.30 2.51 -6.53
C TYR A 72 -5.03 1.53 -7.68
N TRP A 73 -5.16 0.23 -7.43
CA TRP A 73 -4.78 -0.81 -8.40
C TRP A 73 -5.51 -0.65 -9.74
N GLU A 74 -6.77 -0.21 -9.73
CA GLU A 74 -7.60 -0.12 -10.93
C GLU A 74 -7.18 1.08 -11.78
N GLU A 75 -6.93 2.23 -11.16
CA GLU A 75 -6.46 3.45 -11.83
C GLU A 75 -5.07 3.24 -12.42
N ILE A 76 -4.21 2.52 -11.70
CA ILE A 76 -2.90 2.11 -12.20
C ILE A 76 -3.06 1.13 -13.38
N HIS A 77 -4.01 0.18 -13.32
CA HIS A 77 -4.29 -0.71 -14.45
C HIS A 77 -4.90 0.04 -15.65
N ARG A 78 -5.70 1.08 -15.44
CA ARG A 78 -6.18 1.96 -16.54
C ARG A 78 -5.02 2.71 -17.20
N ALA A 79 -3.98 3.07 -16.45
CA ALA A 79 -2.76 3.67 -17.00
C ALA A 79 -1.91 2.65 -17.77
N PHE A 80 -1.85 1.40 -17.30
CA PHE A 80 -1.09 0.29 -17.87
C PHE A 80 -1.99 -0.93 -18.14
N PRO A 81 -2.81 -0.88 -19.20
CA PRO A 81 -3.84 -1.89 -19.42
C PRO A 81 -3.28 -3.29 -19.65
N ASP A 82 -2.04 -3.43 -20.11
CA ASP A 82 -1.43 -4.75 -20.35
C ASP A 82 -0.82 -5.39 -19.10
N ALA A 83 -0.74 -4.67 -17.99
CA ALA A 83 -0.17 -5.18 -16.74
C ALA A 83 -1.04 -6.32 -16.17
N LYS A 84 -0.36 -7.37 -15.69
CA LYS A 84 -1.02 -8.46 -14.94
C LYS A 84 -1.27 -8.01 -13.50
N ILE A 85 -2.33 -8.53 -12.89
CA ILE A 85 -2.72 -8.18 -11.53
C ILE A 85 -2.53 -9.40 -10.64
N ILE A 86 -1.78 -9.24 -9.54
CA ILE A 86 -1.66 -10.25 -8.49
C ILE A 86 -2.47 -9.82 -7.28
N LEU A 87 -3.42 -10.64 -6.85
CA LEU A 87 -4.13 -10.48 -5.59
C LEU A 87 -3.68 -11.56 -4.60
N SER A 88 -2.84 -11.18 -3.65
CA SER A 88 -2.48 -12.03 -2.51
C SER A 88 -3.52 -11.92 -1.40
N ILE A 89 -4.10 -13.05 -1.00
CA ILE A 89 -5.11 -13.17 0.05
C ILE A 89 -4.55 -14.07 1.15
N ARG A 90 -4.69 -13.62 2.39
CA ARG A 90 -4.41 -14.39 3.60
C ARG A 90 -5.70 -14.62 4.38
N ASP A 91 -5.76 -15.68 5.17
CA ASP A 91 -6.79 -15.85 6.20
C ASP A 91 -6.95 -14.55 7.02
N GLU A 92 -8.20 -14.15 7.28
CA GLU A 92 -8.54 -12.83 7.81
C GLU A 92 -8.03 -12.64 9.25
N ASP A 93 -8.15 -13.66 10.10
CA ASP A 93 -7.67 -13.61 11.49
C ASP A 93 -6.14 -13.55 11.53
N SER A 94 -5.50 -14.39 10.73
CA SER A 94 -4.04 -14.41 10.58
C SER A 94 -3.50 -13.09 10.03
N TRP A 95 -4.21 -12.48 9.08
CA TRP A 95 -3.88 -11.17 8.53
C TRP A 95 -4.01 -10.07 9.58
N LEU A 96 -5.15 -10.01 10.29
CA LEU A 96 -5.40 -8.97 11.29
C LEU A 96 -4.39 -9.04 12.43
N ASN A 97 -4.09 -10.23 12.94
CA ASN A 97 -3.07 -10.42 13.97
C ASN A 97 -1.69 -9.91 13.51
N SER A 98 -1.36 -10.14 12.24
CA SER A 98 -0.11 -9.66 11.65
C SER A 98 -0.07 -8.14 11.48
N LEU A 99 -1.20 -7.53 11.11
CA LEU A 99 -1.34 -6.08 10.99
C LEU A 99 -1.29 -5.40 12.36
N LYS A 100 -2.02 -5.92 13.35
CA LYS A 100 -2.02 -5.42 14.72
C LYS A 100 -0.63 -5.46 15.33
N LYS A 101 0.09 -6.57 15.20
CA LYS A 101 1.48 -6.68 15.64
C LYS A 101 2.37 -5.59 15.02
N GLN A 102 2.25 -5.34 13.71
CA GLN A 102 3.02 -4.26 13.06
C GLN A 102 2.60 -2.87 13.58
N SER A 103 1.30 -2.64 13.77
CA SER A 103 0.78 -1.38 14.32
C SER A 103 1.33 -1.14 15.73
N ASP A 104 1.40 -2.17 16.56
CA ASP A 104 1.96 -2.10 17.92
C ASP A 104 3.48 -1.85 17.89
N GLU A 105 4.21 -2.52 17.00
CA GLU A 105 5.65 -2.30 16.79
C GLU A 105 5.95 -0.85 16.39
N ILE A 106 5.17 -0.28 15.46
CA ILE A 106 5.32 1.12 15.03
C ILE A 106 4.93 2.05 16.18
N SER A 107 3.83 1.77 16.87
CA SER A 107 3.29 2.58 17.96
C SER A 107 4.19 2.64 19.18
N ASN A 108 4.92 1.56 19.48
CA ASN A 108 5.83 1.48 20.62
C ASN A 108 7.27 1.90 20.27
N ASN A 109 7.56 2.22 19.01
CA ASN A 109 8.90 2.60 18.60
C ASN A 109 9.14 4.10 18.83
N THR A 110 9.74 4.40 19.98
CA THR A 110 10.11 5.75 20.41
C THR A 110 11.02 6.47 19.40
N VAL A 111 11.93 5.75 18.72
CA VAL A 111 12.81 6.33 17.69
C VAL A 111 11.98 6.83 16.52
N LEU A 112 11.02 6.04 16.03
CA LEU A 112 10.14 6.47 14.93
C LEU A 112 9.34 7.71 15.32
N HIS A 113 8.84 7.82 16.55
CA HIS A 113 8.13 9.02 17.02
C HIS A 113 9.01 10.26 17.05
N PHE A 114 10.25 10.15 17.54
CA PHE A 114 11.19 11.28 17.53
C PHE A 114 11.68 11.63 16.12
N MET A 115 11.82 10.66 15.22
CA MET A 115 12.20 10.94 13.83
C MET A 115 11.18 11.84 13.12
N GLN A 116 9.89 11.76 13.49
CA GLN A 116 8.83 12.62 12.98
C GLN A 116 9.01 14.08 13.39
N THR A 117 9.69 14.38 14.49
CA THR A 117 9.87 15.77 14.96
C THR A 117 11.25 16.32 14.60
N LEU A 118 12.26 15.46 14.58
CA LEU A 118 13.67 15.86 14.46
C LEU A 118 14.18 15.97 13.02
N SER A 119 13.50 15.40 12.02
CA SER A 119 13.97 15.41 10.63
C SER A 119 12.90 15.82 9.62
N PRO A 120 13.22 16.64 8.59
CA PRO A 120 12.30 16.92 7.49
C PRO A 120 11.84 15.65 6.75
N THR A 121 12.74 14.69 6.55
CA THR A 121 12.43 13.40 5.89
C THR A 121 11.45 12.58 6.73
N GLY A 122 11.64 12.49 8.04
CA GLY A 122 10.72 11.80 8.95
C GLY A 122 9.34 12.46 8.99
N ARG A 123 9.27 13.80 9.00
CA ARG A 123 8.00 14.54 8.85
C ARG A 123 7.28 14.18 7.55
N LYS A 124 8.01 14.16 6.43
CA LYS A 124 7.47 13.81 5.12
C LYS A 124 6.96 12.37 5.10
N PHE A 125 7.71 11.43 5.68
CA PHE A 125 7.32 10.03 5.78
C PHE A 125 6.06 9.83 6.61
N PHE A 126 5.97 10.48 7.77
CA PHE A 126 4.77 10.41 8.60
C PHE A 126 3.57 11.03 7.90
N LYS A 127 3.74 12.19 7.25
CA LYS A 127 2.67 12.82 6.47
C LYS A 127 2.18 11.91 5.34
N PHE A 128 3.08 11.32 4.57
CA PHE A 128 2.74 10.35 3.53
C PHE A 128 1.97 9.16 4.12
N SER A 129 2.50 8.56 5.20
CA SER A 129 1.89 7.42 5.89
C SER A 129 0.49 7.73 6.39
N GLN A 130 0.34 8.84 7.12
CA GLN A 130 -0.92 9.32 7.66
C GLN A 130 -1.93 9.63 6.56
N THR A 131 -1.49 10.21 5.44
CA THR A 131 -2.40 10.59 4.35
C THR A 131 -3.04 9.35 3.72
N TRP A 132 -2.25 8.32 3.40
CA TRP A 132 -2.84 7.11 2.83
C TRP A 132 -3.66 6.33 3.86
N VAL A 133 -3.24 6.26 5.13
CA VAL A 133 -4.03 5.61 6.19
C VAL A 133 -5.39 6.29 6.34
N MET A 134 -5.42 7.62 6.30
CA MET A 134 -6.67 8.38 6.33
C MET A 134 -7.54 8.10 5.10
N ALA A 135 -6.94 8.03 3.91
CA ALA A 135 -7.68 7.78 2.67
C ALA A 135 -8.31 6.37 2.64
N VAL A 136 -7.61 5.36 3.17
CA VAL A 136 -8.07 3.95 3.13
C VAL A 136 -8.97 3.60 4.31
N PHE A 137 -8.61 4.04 5.51
CA PHE A 137 -9.27 3.61 6.75
C PHE A 137 -10.04 4.73 7.46
N GLY A 138 -9.83 6.00 7.10
CA GLY A 138 -10.53 7.12 7.76
C GLY A 138 -10.08 7.36 9.21
N ILE A 139 -8.87 6.94 9.58
CA ILE A 139 -8.34 7.08 10.95
C ILE A 139 -7.00 7.82 10.98
N PHE A 140 -6.69 8.44 12.12
CA PHE A 140 -5.35 8.93 12.39
C PHE A 140 -4.45 7.82 12.92
N MET A 141 -3.20 7.83 12.46
CA MET A 141 -2.13 7.04 13.06
C MET A 141 -1.81 7.60 14.44
N LYS A 142 -1.32 6.72 15.32
CA LYS A 142 -0.83 7.13 16.63
C LYS A 142 0.30 8.14 16.48
N SER A 143 0.20 9.22 17.23
CA SER A 143 1.21 10.29 17.34
C SER A 143 1.20 10.86 18.75
N PRO A 144 2.17 11.69 19.14
CA PRO A 144 2.11 12.40 20.42
C PRO A 144 0.84 13.24 20.65
N PHE A 145 0.09 13.53 19.58
CA PHE A 145 -1.13 14.34 19.60
C PHE A 145 -2.42 13.51 19.44
N HIS A 146 -2.31 12.25 19.02
CA HIS A 146 -3.46 11.39 18.73
C HIS A 146 -3.20 9.98 19.24
N ASP A 147 -3.98 9.52 20.21
CA ASP A 147 -3.95 8.14 20.69
C ASP A 147 -5.24 7.43 20.28
N ILE A 148 -5.24 6.88 19.07
CA ILE A 148 -6.40 6.17 18.51
C ILE A 148 -6.18 4.67 18.69
N PRO A 149 -7.11 3.95 19.35
CA PRO A 149 -7.00 2.50 19.51
C PRO A 149 -7.15 1.78 18.18
N PHE A 150 -6.48 0.63 18.05
CA PHE A 150 -6.61 -0.21 16.87
C PHE A 150 -8.04 -0.77 16.75
N ASN A 151 -8.71 -0.47 15.65
CA ASN A 151 -10.09 -0.90 15.39
C ASN A 151 -10.11 -2.16 14.53
N ASP A 152 -10.22 -3.33 15.15
CA ASP A 152 -10.28 -4.63 14.48
C ASP A 152 -11.41 -4.68 13.42
N MET A 153 -12.59 -4.19 13.76
CA MET A 153 -13.79 -4.29 12.92
C MET A 153 -13.63 -3.49 11.62
N LEU A 154 -13.12 -2.27 11.70
CA LEU A 154 -12.86 -1.40 10.55
C LEU A 154 -11.87 -2.06 9.57
N HIS A 155 -10.75 -2.58 10.07
CA HIS A 155 -9.74 -3.23 9.23
C HIS A 155 -10.30 -4.47 8.53
N ARG A 156 -11.09 -5.29 9.24
CA ARG A 156 -11.76 -6.47 8.66
C ARG A 156 -12.78 -6.12 7.58
N ILE A 157 -13.58 -5.07 7.80
CA ILE A 157 -14.55 -4.58 6.80
C ILE A 157 -13.80 -4.14 5.54
N THR A 158 -12.79 -3.30 5.71
CA THR A 158 -11.99 -2.77 4.60
C THR A 158 -11.28 -3.89 3.83
N TYR A 159 -10.70 -4.87 4.53
CA TYR A 159 -10.03 -6.03 3.93
C TYR A 159 -10.97 -6.86 3.06
N ARG A 160 -12.14 -7.22 3.60
CA ARG A 160 -13.15 -8.00 2.85
C ARG A 160 -13.68 -7.22 1.66
N GLN A 161 -13.97 -5.92 1.83
CA GLN A 161 -14.48 -5.07 0.76
C GLN A 161 -13.48 -4.97 -0.40
N HIS A 162 -12.21 -4.70 -0.10
CA HIS A 162 -11.15 -4.62 -1.11
C HIS A 162 -10.96 -5.94 -1.85
N ASN A 163 -10.83 -7.06 -1.13
CA ASN A 163 -10.63 -8.35 -1.77
C ASN A 163 -11.81 -8.71 -2.68
N LYS A 164 -13.05 -8.44 -2.22
CA LYS A 164 -14.26 -8.62 -3.04
C LYS A 164 -14.26 -7.69 -4.26
N TYR A 165 -13.82 -6.45 -4.08
CA TYR A 165 -13.75 -5.45 -5.15
C TYR A 165 -12.77 -5.87 -6.25
N VAL A 166 -11.55 -6.27 -5.89
CA VAL A 166 -10.54 -6.74 -6.86
C VAL A 166 -11.04 -8.00 -7.58
N LEU A 167 -11.56 -8.99 -6.84
CA LEU A 167 -12.10 -10.22 -7.43
C LEU A 167 -13.27 -9.98 -8.39
N GLY A 168 -14.09 -8.97 -8.13
CA GLY A 168 -15.26 -8.63 -8.94
C GLY A 168 -14.94 -7.77 -10.16
N THR A 169 -13.90 -6.94 -10.09
CA THR A 169 -13.64 -5.87 -11.06
C THR A 169 -12.43 -6.14 -11.96
N ALA A 170 -11.41 -6.85 -11.46
CA ALA A 170 -10.21 -7.10 -12.24
C ALA A 170 -10.50 -8.01 -13.46
N PRO A 171 -9.89 -7.76 -14.63
CA PRO A 171 -10.04 -8.63 -15.79
C PRO A 171 -9.56 -10.05 -15.48
N LYS A 172 -10.43 -11.05 -15.68
CA LYS A 172 -10.17 -12.45 -15.28
C LYS A 172 -8.97 -13.06 -16.00
N ASP A 173 -8.66 -12.62 -17.21
CA ASP A 173 -7.51 -13.01 -18.03
C ASP A 173 -6.19 -12.36 -17.59
N LYS A 174 -6.25 -11.38 -16.67
CA LYS A 174 -5.10 -10.66 -16.11
C LYS A 174 -4.89 -10.90 -14.62
N LEU A 175 -5.90 -11.45 -13.93
CA LEU A 175 -5.89 -11.65 -12.49
C LEU A 175 -5.30 -13.01 -12.11
N LEU A 176 -4.24 -13.00 -11.31
CA LEU A 176 -3.72 -14.14 -10.56
C LEU A 176 -4.08 -13.99 -9.09
N VAL A 177 -4.79 -14.97 -8.53
CA VAL A 177 -5.11 -15.01 -7.09
C VAL A 177 -4.16 -15.97 -6.39
N TYR A 178 -3.41 -15.47 -5.41
CA TYR A 178 -2.51 -16.25 -4.59
C TYR A 178 -3.03 -16.31 -3.14
N LYS A 179 -3.28 -17.52 -2.63
CA LYS A 179 -3.75 -17.72 -1.25
C LYS A 179 -2.61 -18.27 -0.39
N LYS A 180 -2.42 -17.67 0.78
CA LYS A 180 -1.44 -18.10 1.79
C LYS A 180 -2.12 -18.41 3.11
#